data_AF-A0A954SCD2-F1
#
_entry.id   AF-A0A954SCD2-F1
#
_cell.length_a   1.000
_cell.length_b   1.000
_cell.length_c   1.000
_cell.angle_alpha   90.00
_cell.angle_beta   90.00
_cell.angle_gamma   90.00
#
_symmetry.space_group_name_H-M   'P 1'
#
loop_
_entity.id
_entity.type
_entity.pdbx_description
1 polymer ?
#
loop_
_entity_poly.entity_id
_entity_poly.type
_entity_poly.pdbx_seq_one_letter_code
_entity_poly.pdbx_strand_id
1 'polypeptide(L)'
;MSVLSIGIVGCSQPNLDEMSGASRAPYPEFDQLNDAPLMSVAYPAEMGDLAASKKAAGGEEFEKAVAAFEASSVPAGYDSAAKDGLVAALKDLIETGKNGKAEEIKDKLAAVTAASAKLAAK
;
A
#
# COMPACT_ATOMS: atom_id res chain seq x y z
N MET A 1 11.16 -25.54 50.91
CA MET A 1 11.19 -24.11 50.58
C MET A 1 12.19 -23.94 49.45
N SER A 2 11.69 -23.89 48.22
CA SER A 2 12.50 -23.87 47.00
C SER A 2 13.03 -22.47 46.73
N VAL A 3 14.33 -22.35 46.44
CA VAL A 3 14.89 -21.19 45.73
C VAL A 3 15.76 -21.74 44.61
N LEU A 4 15.18 -21.80 43.41
CA LEU A 4 15.88 -22.01 42.15
C LEU A 4 16.34 -20.63 41.66
N SER A 5 17.63 -20.32 41.81
CA SER A 5 18.25 -19.15 41.17
C SER A 5 18.79 -19.58 39.81
N ILE A 6 18.01 -19.34 38.75
CA ILE A 6 18.48 -19.45 37.36
C ILE A 6 19.28 -18.18 37.06
N GLY A 7 20.60 -18.32 37.03
CA GLY A 7 21.54 -17.33 36.53
C GLY A 7 21.31 -17.12 35.04
N ILE A 8 21.03 -15.87 34.69
CA ILE A 8 20.80 -15.39 33.32
C ILE A 8 22.08 -15.61 32.52
N VAL A 9 21.97 -16.40 31.46
CA VAL A 9 22.99 -16.54 30.43
C VAL A 9 23.23 -15.16 29.82
N GLY A 10 24.40 -14.59 30.08
CA GLY A 10 24.90 -13.42 29.39
C GLY A 10 25.21 -13.77 27.94
N CYS A 11 24.28 -13.48 27.05
CA CYS A 11 24.58 -13.29 25.64
C CYS A 11 25.10 -11.86 25.47
N SER A 12 26.41 -11.72 25.33
CA SER A 12 27.07 -10.53 24.83
C SER A 12 26.49 -10.12 23.46
N GLN A 13 25.92 -8.91 23.41
CA GLN A 13 25.80 -7.92 22.31
C GLN A 13 25.65 -8.38 20.84
N PRO A 14 24.78 -7.69 20.06
CA PRO A 14 25.17 -6.40 19.47
C PRO A 14 24.14 -5.31 19.82
N ASN A 15 24.51 -4.13 20.31
CA ASN A 15 24.95 -3.00 19.48
C ASN A 15 24.78 -3.24 17.96
N LEU A 16 23.52 -3.29 17.51
CA LEU A 16 23.15 -2.56 16.32
C LEU A 16 22.97 -1.11 16.81
N ASP A 17 23.93 -0.22 16.63
CA ASP A 17 24.07 0.54 15.38
C ASP A 17 22.93 0.22 14.40
N GLU A 18 21.72 0.66 14.75
CA GLU A 18 20.76 1.11 13.75
C GLU A 18 21.49 2.21 12.97
N MET A 19 22.19 1.78 11.92
CA MET A 19 22.68 2.61 10.86
C MET A 19 21.55 3.58 10.52
N SER A 20 21.82 4.87 10.73
CA SER A 20 20.93 5.99 10.47
C SER A 20 20.37 5.89 9.04
N GLY A 21 19.27 5.16 8.93
CA GLY A 21 18.61 4.84 7.67
C GLY A 21 17.38 5.69 7.47
N ALA A 22 17.20 6.79 8.22
CA ALA A 22 15.98 7.59 8.23
C ALA A 22 14.75 6.68 8.13
N SER A 23 14.49 5.89 9.19
CA SER A 23 13.30 5.05 9.29
C SER A 23 12.11 5.92 8.92
N ARG A 24 11.54 5.65 7.74
CA ARG A 24 10.42 6.41 7.21
C ARG A 24 9.32 6.35 8.25
N ALA A 25 8.65 7.47 8.51
CA ALA A 25 7.46 7.40 9.35
C ALA A 25 6.52 6.36 8.74
N PRO A 26 5.92 5.45 9.52
CA PRO A 26 4.96 4.49 8.96
C PRO A 26 3.85 5.25 8.23
N TYR A 27 3.37 4.70 7.12
CA TYR A 27 2.27 5.29 6.35
C TYR A 27 1.07 4.34 6.35
N PRO A 28 0.36 4.22 7.49
CA PRO A 28 -0.66 3.20 7.68
C PRO A 28 -1.80 3.30 6.67
N GLU A 29 -2.13 4.48 6.15
CA GLU A 29 -3.16 4.65 5.13
C GLU A 29 -2.72 4.14 3.76
N PHE A 30 -1.42 4.23 3.44
CA PHE A 30 -0.86 3.61 2.23
C PHE A 30 -0.83 2.09 2.37
N ASP A 31 -0.43 1.58 3.53
CA ASP A 31 -0.41 0.13 3.80
C ASP A 31 -1.82 -0.46 3.79
N GLN A 32 -2.78 0.19 4.45
CA GLN A 32 -4.20 -0.21 4.44
C GLN A 32 -4.81 -0.20 3.03
N LEU A 33 -4.45 0.78 2.20
CA LEU A 33 -4.89 0.83 0.81
C LEU A 33 -4.29 -0.35 0.00
N ASN A 34 -3.03 -0.69 0.22
CA ASN A 34 -2.36 -1.77 -0.50
C ASN A 34 -2.86 -3.16 -0.07
N ASP A 35 -3.03 -3.41 1.23
CA ASP A 35 -3.24 -4.76 1.75
C ASP A 35 -4.62 -5.38 1.42
N ALA A 36 -5.69 -4.58 1.45
CA ALA A 36 -7.04 -5.11 1.22
C ALA A 36 -7.70 -4.52 -0.04
N PRO A 37 -7.92 -3.19 -0.15
CA PRO A 37 -8.62 -2.60 -1.29
C PRO A 37 -7.87 -2.85 -2.61
N LEU A 38 -6.58 -2.53 -2.68
CA LEU A 38 -5.82 -2.71 -3.93
C LEU A 38 -5.62 -4.18 -4.27
N MET A 39 -5.37 -5.05 -3.29
CA MET A 39 -5.29 -6.50 -3.50
C MET A 39 -6.60 -7.09 -4.03
N SER A 40 -7.77 -6.60 -3.58
CA SER A 40 -9.07 -7.03 -4.10
C SER A 40 -9.27 -6.71 -5.59
N VAL A 41 -8.54 -5.71 -6.11
CA VAL A 41 -8.52 -5.34 -7.53
C VAL A 41 -7.41 -6.07 -8.27
N ALA A 42 -6.19 -6.08 -7.75
CA ALA A 42 -5.02 -6.63 -8.41
C ALA A 42 -5.08 -8.17 -8.54
N TYR A 43 -5.46 -8.88 -7.47
CA TYR A 43 -5.51 -10.34 -7.45
C TYR A 43 -6.36 -10.96 -8.58
N PRO A 44 -7.62 -10.55 -8.80
CA PRO A 44 -8.41 -11.08 -9.92
C PRO A 44 -7.81 -10.71 -11.28
N ALA A 45 -7.16 -9.54 -11.44
CA ALA A 45 -6.51 -9.18 -12.69
C ALA A 45 -5.30 -10.09 -13.01
N GLU A 46 -4.52 -10.47 -11.99
CA GLU A 46 -3.43 -11.43 -12.11
C GLU A 46 -3.92 -12.84 -12.46
N MET A 47 -5.08 -13.23 -11.91
CA MET A 47 -5.75 -14.51 -12.24
C MET A 47 -6.44 -14.49 -13.61
N GLY A 48 -6.41 -13.36 -14.33
CA GLY A 48 -7.03 -13.18 -15.64
C GLY A 48 -8.53 -12.83 -15.59
N ASP A 49 -9.12 -12.70 -14.40
CA ASP A 49 -10.50 -12.25 -14.21
C ASP A 49 -10.59 -10.71 -14.16
N LEU A 50 -10.49 -10.11 -15.34
CA LEU A 50 -10.58 -8.66 -15.50
C LEU A 50 -11.96 -8.11 -15.20
N ALA A 51 -13.01 -8.92 -15.29
CA ALA A 51 -14.37 -8.49 -14.96
C ALA A 51 -14.53 -8.33 -13.44
N ALA A 52 -14.02 -9.27 -12.65
CA ALA A 52 -13.99 -9.16 -11.19
C ALA A 52 -13.10 -8.00 -10.73
N SER A 53 -11.92 -7.84 -11.34
CA SER A 53 -11.03 -6.71 -11.06
C SER A 53 -11.69 -5.37 -11.37
N LYS A 54 -12.33 -5.22 -12.54
CA LYS A 54 -13.11 -4.03 -12.90
C LYS A 54 -14.20 -3.74 -11.85
N LYS A 55 -14.96 -4.78 -11.45
CA LYS A 55 -16.03 -4.65 -10.48
C LYS A 55 -15.52 -4.20 -9.11
N ALA A 56 -14.38 -4.73 -8.66
CA ALA A 56 -13.73 -4.33 -7.42
C ALA A 56 -13.24 -2.88 -7.49
N ALA A 57 -12.58 -2.50 -8.60
CA ALA A 57 -12.09 -1.15 -8.84
C ALA A 57 -13.21 -0.09 -8.86
N GLY A 58 -14.37 -0.43 -9.42
CA GLY A 58 -15.54 0.45 -9.44
C GLY A 58 -16.40 0.38 -8.17
N GLY A 59 -16.01 -0.42 -7.18
CA GLY A 59 -16.79 -0.68 -5.97
C GLY A 59 -16.68 0.44 -4.93
N GLU A 60 -17.76 0.67 -4.19
CA GLU A 60 -17.84 1.72 -3.16
C GLU A 60 -16.77 1.55 -2.06
N GLU A 61 -16.38 0.32 -1.75
CA GLU A 61 -15.33 0.03 -0.77
C GLU A 61 -13.96 0.54 -1.24
N PHE A 62 -13.63 0.33 -2.52
CA PHE A 62 -12.38 0.81 -3.11
C PHE A 62 -12.36 2.34 -3.18
N GLU A 63 -13.49 2.97 -3.57
CA GLU A 63 -13.61 4.42 -3.57
C GLU A 63 -13.43 5.04 -2.18
N LYS A 64 -14.03 4.43 -1.15
CA LYS A 64 -13.88 4.88 0.24
C LYS A 64 -12.42 4.77 0.70
N ALA A 65 -11.74 3.69 0.35
CA ALA A 65 -10.33 3.53 0.68
C ALA A 65 -9.44 4.58 -0.02
N VAL A 66 -9.68 4.84 -1.30
CA VAL A 66 -8.95 5.87 -2.06
C VAL A 66 -9.23 7.27 -1.50
N ALA A 67 -10.48 7.57 -1.13
CA ALA A 67 -10.83 8.84 -0.50
C ALA A 67 -10.18 9.01 0.88
N ALA A 68 -10.11 7.95 1.69
CA ALA A 68 -9.41 7.98 2.97
C ALA A 68 -7.90 8.22 2.79
N PHE A 69 -7.28 7.57 1.80
CA PHE A 69 -5.89 7.79 1.44
C PHE A 69 -5.64 9.20 0.90
N GLU A 70 -6.53 9.75 0.07
CA GLU A 70 -6.44 11.13 -0.41
C GLU A 70 -6.51 12.13 0.76
N ALA A 71 -7.40 11.90 1.73
CA ALA A 71 -7.56 12.75 2.90
C ALA A 71 -6.43 12.62 3.95
N SER A 72 -5.60 11.58 3.88
CA SER A 72 -4.53 11.35 4.86
C SER A 72 -3.40 12.37 4.74
N SER A 73 -2.65 12.58 5.81
CA SER A 73 -1.47 13.45 5.75
C SER A 73 -0.27 12.67 5.21
N VAL A 74 0.50 13.30 4.31
CA VAL A 74 1.77 12.73 3.82
C VAL A 74 2.78 12.72 4.98
N PRO A 75 3.27 11.56 5.44
CA PRO A 75 4.22 11.49 6.54
C PRO A 75 5.59 12.05 6.12
N ALA A 76 6.40 12.44 7.11
CA ALA A 76 7.77 12.88 6.85
C ALA A 76 8.58 11.77 6.14
N GLY A 77 9.26 12.14 5.04
CA GLY A 77 9.99 11.21 4.18
C GLY A 77 9.17 10.66 3.01
N TYR A 78 7.91 11.08 2.84
CA TYR A 78 7.13 10.85 1.62
C TYR A 78 7.05 12.10 0.75
N ASP A 79 6.97 11.89 -0.56
CA ASP A 79 6.79 12.94 -1.54
C ASP A 79 5.29 13.17 -1.77
N SER A 80 4.82 14.39 -1.50
CA SER A 80 3.42 14.76 -1.67
C SER A 80 2.97 14.70 -3.14
N ALA A 81 3.83 15.07 -4.10
CA ALA A 81 3.52 14.94 -5.52
C ALA A 81 3.46 13.47 -5.95
N ALA A 82 4.26 12.59 -5.35
CA ALA A 82 4.14 11.15 -5.57
C ALA A 82 2.81 10.61 -5.01
N LYS A 83 2.34 11.13 -3.86
CA LYS A 83 1.01 10.80 -3.33
C LYS A 83 -0.08 11.26 -4.29
N ASP A 84 -0.02 12.52 -4.75
CA ASP A 84 -1.02 13.06 -5.69
C ASP A 84 -1.05 12.28 -7.00
N GLY A 85 0.12 11.87 -7.51
CA GLY A 85 0.22 10.99 -8.67
C GLY A 85 -0.40 9.60 -8.46
N LEU A 86 -0.24 9.02 -7.26
CA LEU A 86 -0.90 7.77 -6.90
C LEU A 86 -2.42 7.94 -6.77
N VAL A 87 -2.89 9.01 -6.11
CA VAL A 87 -4.32 9.32 -6.00
C VAL A 87 -4.95 9.48 -7.39
N ALA A 88 -4.27 10.17 -8.31
CA ALA A 88 -4.74 10.31 -9.69
C ALA A 88 -4.85 8.94 -10.40
N ALA A 89 -3.83 8.08 -10.28
CA ALA A 89 -3.86 6.74 -10.87
C ALA A 89 -4.98 5.86 -10.29
N LEU A 90 -5.25 5.97 -8.98
CA LEU A 90 -6.32 5.24 -8.30
C LEU A 90 -7.71 5.74 -8.74
N LYS A 91 -7.89 7.05 -8.92
CA LYS A 91 -9.13 7.63 -9.45
C LYS A 91 -9.39 7.21 -10.89
N ASP A 92 -8.34 7.18 -11.72
CA ASP A 92 -8.42 6.63 -13.08
C ASP A 92 -8.84 5.15 -13.08
N LEU A 93 -8.30 4.36 -12.15
CA LEU A 93 -8.67 2.95 -11.97
C LEU A 93 -10.14 2.81 -11.54
N ILE A 94 -10.63 3.67 -10.63
CA ILE A 94 -12.05 3.73 -10.23
C ILE A 94 -12.94 4.06 -11.44
N GLU A 95 -12.60 5.10 -12.20
CA GLU A 95 -13.37 5.51 -13.37
C GLU A 95 -13.46 4.39 -14.41
N THR A 96 -12.33 3.70 -14.63
CA THR A 96 -12.26 2.51 -15.50
C THR A 96 -13.10 1.37 -14.94
N GLY A 97 -13.08 1.16 -13.63
CA GLY A 97 -13.91 0.21 -12.92
C GLY A 97 -15.42 0.45 -13.10
N LYS A 98 -15.84 1.72 -13.16
CA LYS A 98 -17.25 2.10 -13.34
C LYS A 98 -17.68 2.08 -14.79
N ASN A 99 -16.92 2.76 -15.65
CA ASN A 99 -17.36 3.16 -16.99
C ASN A 99 -16.49 2.56 -18.12
N GLY A 100 -15.28 2.10 -17.81
CA GLY A 100 -14.32 1.60 -18.81
C GLY A 100 -14.53 0.14 -19.21
N LYS A 101 -13.63 -0.39 -20.04
CA LYS A 101 -13.58 -1.81 -20.40
C LYS A 101 -12.72 -2.59 -19.41
N ALA A 102 -13.03 -3.87 -19.24
CA ALA A 102 -12.26 -4.76 -18.37
C ALA A 102 -10.80 -4.90 -18.84
N GLU A 103 -10.55 -4.83 -20.15
CA GLU A 103 -9.22 -4.92 -20.76
C GLU A 103 -8.29 -3.79 -20.30
N GLU A 104 -8.84 -2.59 -20.05
CA GLU A 104 -8.11 -1.40 -19.64
C GLU A 104 -7.63 -1.46 -18.18
N ILE A 105 -8.19 -2.38 -17.37
CA ILE A 105 -7.85 -2.52 -15.95
C ILE A 105 -6.39 -2.90 -15.75
N LYS A 106 -5.81 -3.72 -16.63
CA LYS A 106 -4.39 -4.09 -16.53
C LYS A 106 -3.47 -2.88 -16.69
N ASP A 107 -3.76 -2.02 -17.66
CA ASP A 107 -2.98 -0.80 -17.90
C ASP A 107 -3.12 0.18 -16.73
N LYS A 108 -4.33 0.33 -16.19
CA LYS A 108 -4.57 1.19 -15.03
C LYS A 108 -3.93 0.65 -13.75
N LEU A 109 -3.97 -0.66 -13.52
CA LEU A 109 -3.25 -1.30 -12.42
C LEU A 109 -1.74 -1.13 -12.55
N ALA A 110 -1.18 -1.26 -13.76
CA ALA A 110 0.24 -1.00 -14.00
C ALA A 110 0.62 0.45 -13.67
N ALA A 111 -0.24 1.42 -14.01
CA ALA A 111 -0.05 2.82 -13.64
C ALA A 111 -0.10 3.03 -12.11
N VAL A 112 -1.04 2.39 -11.42
CA VAL A 112 -1.12 2.42 -9.95
C VAL A 112 0.13 1.80 -9.32
N THR A 113 0.57 0.62 -9.77
CA THR A 113 1.79 -0.02 -9.27
C THR A 113 3.02 0.86 -9.47
N ALA A 114 3.16 1.50 -10.64
CA ALA A 114 4.26 2.43 -10.91
C ALA A 114 4.20 3.67 -10.00
N ALA A 115 3.01 4.21 -9.74
CA ALA A 115 2.82 5.35 -8.84
C ALA A 115 3.07 4.98 -7.38
N SER A 116 2.60 3.82 -6.92
CA SER A 116 2.88 3.26 -5.60
C SER A 116 4.38 3.04 -5.41
N ALA A 117 5.08 2.53 -6.43
CA ALA A 117 6.52 2.37 -6.40
C ALA A 117 7.24 3.72 -6.29
N LYS A 118 6.78 4.78 -6.96
CA LYS A 118 7.36 6.13 -6.81
C LYS A 118 7.12 6.72 -5.42
N LEU A 119 5.95 6.51 -4.84
CA LEU A 119 5.66 6.92 -3.47
C LEU A 119 6.52 6.12 -2.47
N ALA A 120 6.77 4.84 -2.75
CA ALA A 120 7.64 3.97 -1.95
C ALA A 120 9.15 4.23 -2.18
N ALA A 121 9.54 4.77 -3.34
CA ALA A 121 10.92 5.03 -3.73
C ALA A 121 11.47 6.29 -3.04
N LYS A 122 12.79 6.28 -2.81
CA LYS A 122 13.59 7.40 -2.30
C LYS A 122 14.18 8.19 -3.47
#